data_AF-A0A6N6SJL1-F1
#
_entry.id   AF-A0A6N6SJL1-F1
#
_cell.length_a   1.000
_cell.length_b   1.000
_cell.length_c   1.000
_cell.angle_alpha   90.00
_cell.angle_beta   90.00
_cell.angle_gamma   90.00
#
_symmetry.space_group_name_H-M   'P 1'
#
loop_
_entity.id
_entity.type
_entity.pdbx_description
1 polymer ?
#
loop_
_entity_poly.entity_id
_entity_poly.type
_entity_poly.pdbx_seq_one_letter_code
_entity_poly.pdbx_strand_id
1 'polypeptide(L)'
;MSEIRKPAVAGMFYPGNPEKLQEQISALFRKVGAPDGKGIGDAPGGAGDMQRSAGAPFQGGAATPAQGNAGVVQENVGDMQRSADAPFQRNVAEPAQDSGNTLQGIIAPHAGYMYSGLTASYAYKPLAEKKFTKVIILSPSHREYFGGISIYDGDAWETPLGKVNLAKAVADKMIKGGAPALMKSKAGHRDEHGVEVHLPFLQHIYGNDFEFVPVVMGDQTVINAEALTRALLEVMDDDTLVVASSDLSHFYTKDAANELDSVFARRVVQYDAEGLQNDLAVGKTEACGAGLVIAMMKAMKRAGVRNSKLLHRSDSGDVSGDYSSVVGYLSASFYN
;
A
#
# COMPACT_ATOMS: atom_id res chain seq x y z
N MET A 1 24.63 -9.35 19.92
CA MET A 1 24.89 -8.66 18.63
C MET A 1 23.59 -8.04 18.17
N SER A 2 23.62 -6.88 17.53
CA SER A 2 22.40 -6.28 16.99
C SER A 2 21.84 -7.12 15.85
N GLU A 3 20.54 -7.37 15.85
CA GLU A 3 19.83 -8.06 14.77
C GLU A 3 19.35 -7.05 13.72
N ILE A 4 19.99 -7.09 12.56
CA ILE A 4 19.73 -6.16 11.46
C ILE A 4 19.24 -6.95 10.25
N ARG A 5 18.06 -6.62 9.73
CA ARG A 5 17.55 -7.21 8.48
C ARG A 5 18.28 -6.59 7.29
N LYS A 6 18.91 -7.44 6.47
CA LYS A 6 19.54 -7.03 5.20
C LYS A 6 18.50 -6.76 4.12
N PRO A 7 18.78 -5.91 3.12
CA PRO A 7 17.85 -5.69 2.02
C PRO A 7 17.70 -6.98 1.20
N ALA A 8 16.47 -7.38 0.92
CA ALA A 8 16.14 -8.59 0.17
C ALA A 8 15.93 -8.29 -1.32
N VAL A 9 15.56 -7.05 -1.69
CA VAL A 9 15.20 -6.69 -3.07
C VAL A 9 16.00 -5.53 -3.66
N ALA A 10 17.02 -5.03 -2.96
CA ALA A 10 18.00 -4.10 -3.51
C ALA A 10 18.72 -4.70 -4.73
N GLY A 11 18.77 -3.95 -5.82
CA GLY A 11 19.26 -4.40 -7.12
C GLY A 11 18.21 -5.07 -8.00
N MET A 12 17.01 -5.34 -7.49
CA MET A 12 15.90 -5.95 -8.24
C MET A 12 14.69 -5.02 -8.33
N PHE A 13 14.16 -4.57 -7.19
CA PHE A 13 12.98 -3.71 -7.14
C PHE A 13 13.36 -2.23 -7.18
N TYR A 14 14.56 -1.91 -6.71
CA TYR A 14 15.16 -0.58 -6.74
C TYR A 14 16.69 -0.73 -6.83
N PRO A 15 17.44 0.29 -7.27
CA PRO A 15 18.89 0.21 -7.42
C PRO A 15 19.61 -0.18 -6.13
N GLY A 16 20.52 -1.15 -6.20
CA GLY A 16 21.37 -1.53 -5.06
C GLY A 16 22.52 -0.56 -4.78
N ASN A 17 22.84 0.33 -5.74
CA ASN A 17 23.85 1.38 -5.55
C ASN A 17 23.19 2.64 -4.96
N PRO A 18 23.75 3.24 -3.88
CA PRO A 18 23.12 4.35 -3.18
C PRO A 18 22.96 5.62 -4.03
N GLU A 19 23.94 5.97 -4.85
CA GLU A 19 23.89 7.17 -5.69
C GLU A 19 22.81 7.04 -6.76
N LYS A 20 22.75 5.88 -7.44
CA LYS A 20 21.71 5.59 -8.43
C LYS A 20 20.31 5.56 -7.82
N LEU A 21 20.18 5.03 -6.60
CA LEU A 21 18.91 5.00 -5.88
C LEU A 21 18.43 6.41 -5.53
N GLN A 22 19.30 7.26 -5.00
CA GLN A 22 19.01 8.67 -4.73
C GLN A 22 18.63 9.43 -6.01
N GLU A 23 19.38 9.22 -7.10
CA GLU A 23 19.11 9.84 -8.39
C GLU A 23 17.74 9.42 -8.95
N GLN A 24 17.42 8.13 -8.89
CA GLN A 24 16.14 7.62 -9.37
C GLN A 24 14.96 8.19 -8.58
N ILE A 25 15.03 8.18 -7.24
CA ILE A 25 13.96 8.75 -6.39
C ILE A 25 13.80 10.26 -6.68
N SER A 26 14.91 11.00 -6.77
CA SER A 26 14.90 12.42 -7.12
C SER A 26 14.23 12.67 -8.48
N ALA A 27 14.52 11.82 -9.46
CA ALA A 27 13.92 11.91 -10.79
C ALA A 27 12.41 11.63 -10.77
N LEU A 28 11.96 10.65 -9.98
CA LEU A 28 10.54 10.37 -9.79
C LEU A 28 9.82 11.55 -9.12
N PHE A 29 10.41 12.15 -8.08
CA PHE A 29 9.84 13.30 -7.38
C PHE A 29 9.72 14.55 -8.26
N ARG A 30 10.67 14.76 -9.19
CA ARG A 30 10.60 15.83 -10.20
C ARG A 30 9.46 15.66 -11.19
N LYS A 31 9.04 14.42 -11.48
CA LYS A 31 7.92 14.12 -12.39
C LYS A 31 6.55 14.37 -11.76
N VAL A 32 6.43 14.28 -10.44
CA VAL A 32 5.16 14.55 -9.73
C VAL A 32 4.74 16.00 -9.94
N GLY A 33 3.61 16.20 -10.64
CA GLY A 33 3.05 17.53 -10.95
C GLY A 33 3.65 18.21 -12.20
N ALA A 34 4.50 17.52 -12.96
CA ALA A 34 4.85 17.99 -14.29
C ALA A 34 3.64 17.78 -15.23
N PRO A 35 3.26 18.75 -16.08
CA PRO A 35 2.21 18.54 -17.07
C PRO A 35 2.60 17.37 -17.96
N ASP A 36 1.69 16.41 -18.14
CA ASP A 36 1.92 15.15 -18.86
C ASP A 36 2.55 15.39 -20.24
N GLY A 37 3.89 15.36 -20.28
CA GLY A 37 4.64 15.28 -21.50
C GLY A 37 4.48 13.86 -22.01
N LYS A 38 3.78 13.71 -23.13
CA LYS A 38 3.76 12.57 -24.05
C LYS A 38 4.70 11.41 -23.65
N GLY A 39 4.12 10.21 -23.51
CA GLY A 39 4.78 8.94 -23.23
C GLY A 39 6.28 8.93 -23.52
N ILE A 40 7.07 8.69 -22.48
CA ILE A 40 8.52 8.71 -22.57
C ILE A 40 8.95 7.54 -23.46
N GLY A 41 9.69 7.89 -24.51
CA GLY A 41 10.24 6.97 -25.50
C GLY A 41 11.13 5.88 -24.91
N ASP A 42 11.13 4.77 -25.64
CA ASP A 42 12.06 3.65 -25.68
C ASP A 42 13.09 3.59 -24.53
N ALA A 43 12.77 2.82 -23.50
CA ALA A 43 13.79 2.21 -22.66
C ALA A 43 14.68 1.31 -23.54
N PRO A 44 16.02 1.31 -23.36
CA PRO A 44 16.91 0.47 -24.14
C PRO A 44 16.51 -1.00 -23.94
N GLY A 45 16.24 -1.68 -25.07
CA GLY A 45 15.72 -3.04 -25.12
C GLY A 45 16.51 -4.02 -24.26
N GLY A 46 15.78 -4.69 -23.37
CA GLY A 46 16.35 -5.70 -22.48
C GLY A 46 15.48 -6.04 -21.26
N ALA A 47 14.15 -6.01 -21.37
CA ALA A 47 13.27 -6.50 -20.32
C ALA A 47 12.68 -7.85 -20.74
N GLY A 48 13.48 -8.92 -20.58
CA GLY A 48 12.97 -10.29 -20.63
C GLY A 48 12.39 -10.69 -19.27
N ASP A 49 11.14 -11.16 -19.26
CA ASP A 49 10.52 -12.09 -18.29
C ASP A 49 10.93 -12.01 -16.81
N MET A 50 10.96 -10.82 -16.20
CA MET A 50 11.07 -10.66 -14.73
C MET A 50 9.72 -10.46 -14.01
N GLN A 51 8.58 -10.60 -14.69
CA GLN A 51 7.25 -10.53 -14.07
C GLN A 51 6.78 -11.86 -13.42
N ARG A 52 7.61 -12.92 -13.42
CA ARG A 52 7.23 -14.25 -12.89
C ARG A 52 7.54 -14.51 -11.42
N SER A 53 7.87 -13.49 -10.61
CA SER A 53 8.10 -13.70 -9.17
C SER A 53 6.99 -13.18 -8.24
N ALA A 54 5.86 -12.72 -8.80
CA ALA A 54 4.63 -12.46 -8.06
C ALA A 54 3.58 -13.52 -8.47
N GLY A 55 3.24 -14.44 -7.56
CA GLY A 55 2.23 -15.47 -7.79
C GLY A 55 2.80 -16.86 -8.10
N ALA A 56 3.33 -17.55 -7.08
CA ALA A 56 3.11 -18.99 -7.04
C ALA A 56 1.61 -19.21 -6.75
N PRO A 57 0.90 -20.10 -7.46
CA PRO A 57 -0.51 -20.33 -7.19
C PRO A 57 -0.67 -20.85 -5.76
N PHE A 58 -1.42 -20.11 -4.95
CA PHE A 58 -1.84 -20.54 -3.62
C PHE A 58 -2.82 -21.72 -3.81
N GLN A 59 -2.37 -22.95 -3.59
CA GLN A 59 -3.28 -24.09 -3.42
C GLN A 59 -3.86 -24.05 -2.00
N GLY A 60 -4.81 -23.15 -1.78
CA GLY A 60 -5.69 -23.16 -0.62
C GLY A 60 -6.91 -24.04 -0.92
N GLY A 61 -7.11 -25.08 -0.12
CA GLY A 61 -8.17 -26.07 -0.30
C GLY A 61 -9.57 -25.46 -0.43
N ALA A 62 -10.32 -25.94 -1.42
CA ALA A 62 -11.70 -25.58 -1.66
C ALA A 62 -12.56 -25.87 -0.42
N ALA A 63 -13.12 -24.82 0.18
CA ALA A 63 -14.32 -24.95 0.99
C ALA A 63 -15.53 -24.91 0.04
N THR A 64 -16.28 -26.01 -0.01
CA THR A 64 -17.51 -26.16 -0.78
C THR A 64 -18.61 -25.22 -0.25
N PRO A 65 -19.37 -24.53 -1.11
CA PRO A 65 -20.53 -23.76 -0.65
C PRO A 65 -21.72 -24.70 -0.44
N ALA A 66 -22.29 -24.66 0.77
CA ALA A 66 -23.59 -25.24 1.06
C ALA A 66 -24.70 -24.43 0.36
N GLN A 67 -25.54 -25.13 -0.40
CA GLN A 67 -26.73 -24.56 -1.03
C GLN A 67 -27.79 -24.21 0.03
N GLY A 68 -28.13 -22.93 0.14
CA GLY A 68 -29.22 -22.43 0.96
C GLY A 68 -30.12 -21.53 0.13
N ASN A 69 -31.35 -22.00 -0.09
CA ASN A 69 -32.39 -21.35 -0.88
C ASN A 69 -32.89 -20.08 -0.14
N ALA A 70 -32.87 -18.91 -0.77
CA ALA A 70 -33.51 -17.70 -0.23
C ALA A 70 -34.35 -17.02 -1.30
N GLY A 71 -35.67 -16.96 -1.01
CA GLY A 71 -36.71 -16.46 -1.88
C GLY A 71 -36.57 -14.98 -2.25
N VAL A 72 -37.06 -14.69 -3.45
CA VAL A 72 -37.21 -13.38 -4.06
C VAL A 72 -38.20 -12.54 -3.26
N VAL A 73 -37.78 -11.33 -2.88
CA VAL A 73 -38.71 -10.21 -2.65
C VAL A 73 -38.19 -9.03 -3.46
N GLN A 74 -38.93 -8.69 -4.52
CA GLN A 74 -38.76 -7.48 -5.30
C GLN A 74 -39.26 -6.29 -4.48
N GLU A 75 -38.40 -5.31 -4.23
CA GLU A 75 -38.84 -3.94 -3.96
C GLU A 75 -38.14 -2.96 -4.90
N ASN A 76 -38.98 -2.10 -5.49
CA ASN A 76 -38.64 -1.10 -6.48
C ASN A 76 -37.69 -0.03 -5.92
N VAL A 77 -36.52 0.14 -6.55
CA VAL A 77 -35.72 1.36 -6.42
C VAL A 77 -35.60 1.97 -7.81
N GLY A 78 -36.62 2.73 -8.19
CA GLY A 78 -36.57 3.61 -9.35
C GLY A 78 -35.69 4.81 -9.07
N ASP A 79 -34.87 5.17 -10.06
CA ASP A 79 -34.23 6.47 -10.24
C ASP A 79 -33.08 6.86 -9.29
N MET A 80 -32.02 6.05 -9.25
CA MET A 80 -30.69 6.54 -8.83
C MET A 80 -29.49 5.82 -9.49
N GLN A 81 -29.65 5.30 -10.71
CA GLN A 81 -28.71 4.32 -11.29
C GLN A 81 -28.03 4.75 -12.61
N ARG A 82 -27.84 6.05 -12.87
CA ARG A 82 -27.19 6.51 -14.12
C ARG A 82 -25.92 7.34 -13.96
N SER A 83 -25.22 7.23 -12.83
CA SER A 83 -23.89 7.87 -12.69
C SER A 83 -22.83 7.01 -11.97
N ALA A 84 -23.07 5.71 -11.76
CA ALA A 84 -22.17 4.86 -10.97
C ALA A 84 -21.14 4.06 -11.80
N ASP A 85 -21.28 3.98 -13.13
CA ASP A 85 -20.57 2.98 -13.94
C ASP A 85 -19.41 3.52 -14.80
N ALA A 86 -19.08 4.81 -14.71
CA ALA A 86 -17.88 5.34 -15.37
C ALA A 86 -16.63 5.01 -14.54
N PRO A 87 -15.50 4.58 -15.18
CA PRO A 87 -14.25 4.40 -14.48
C PRO A 87 -13.84 5.67 -13.75
N PHE A 88 -13.44 5.55 -12.48
CA PHE A 88 -12.97 6.70 -11.70
C PHE A 88 -11.72 7.25 -12.39
N GLN A 89 -11.60 8.57 -12.60
CA GLN A 89 -10.52 9.14 -13.40
C GLN A 89 -9.13 8.74 -12.87
N ARG A 90 -8.23 8.36 -13.79
CA ARG A 90 -6.84 7.95 -13.47
C ARG A 90 -5.99 9.13 -12.97
N ASN A 91 -6.28 10.33 -13.47
CA ASN A 91 -5.62 11.56 -13.10
C ASN A 91 -6.57 12.39 -12.24
N VAL A 92 -6.21 12.61 -10.98
CA VAL A 92 -6.86 13.60 -10.13
C VAL A 92 -5.88 14.75 -9.97
N ALA A 93 -6.39 15.97 -10.05
CA ALA A 93 -5.66 17.23 -10.15
C ALA A 93 -4.48 17.36 -9.19
N GLU A 94 -3.56 18.27 -9.56
CA GLU A 94 -2.35 18.64 -8.82
C GLU A 94 -2.54 18.60 -7.29
N PRO A 95 -1.49 18.22 -6.52
CA PRO A 95 -1.53 18.36 -5.08
C PRO A 95 -1.85 19.84 -4.78
N ALA A 96 -3.06 20.10 -4.32
CA ALA A 96 -3.44 21.40 -3.83
C ALA A 96 -2.46 21.72 -2.70
N GLN A 97 -1.67 22.78 -2.88
CA GLN A 97 -0.93 23.41 -1.81
C GLN A 97 -1.96 23.97 -0.83
N ASP A 98 -2.35 23.16 0.13
CA ASP A 98 -3.30 23.56 1.14
C ASP A 98 -2.57 23.53 2.47
N SER A 99 -1.99 24.68 2.81
CA SER A 99 -1.05 24.93 3.91
C SER A 99 -1.67 24.81 5.31
N GLY A 100 -2.73 24.04 5.46
CA GLY A 100 -3.40 23.71 6.72
C GLY A 100 -3.73 22.23 6.88
N ASN A 101 -3.51 21.39 5.85
CA ASN A 101 -3.88 19.98 5.91
C ASN A 101 -2.83 19.16 6.65
N THR A 102 -3.19 18.56 7.78
CA THR A 102 -2.26 17.71 8.54
C THR A 102 -2.31 16.29 8.00
N LEU A 103 -1.35 15.94 7.15
CA LEU A 103 -1.15 14.58 6.66
C LEU A 103 -0.87 13.63 7.84
N GLN A 104 -1.52 12.46 7.84
CA GLN A 104 -1.35 11.42 8.88
C GLN A 104 -1.17 10.02 8.27
N GLY A 105 -1.56 9.83 7.01
CA GLY A 105 -1.54 8.51 6.37
C GLY A 105 -1.37 8.54 4.87
N ILE A 106 -0.76 7.49 4.33
CA ILE A 106 -0.68 7.27 2.88
C ILE A 106 -0.95 5.81 2.50
N ILE A 107 -1.49 5.62 1.30
CA ILE A 107 -1.45 4.34 0.56
C ILE A 107 -0.41 4.52 -0.54
N ALA A 108 0.49 3.54 -0.70
CA ALA A 108 1.45 3.51 -1.79
C ALA A 108 1.70 2.07 -2.29
N PRO A 109 1.99 1.91 -3.60
CA PRO A 109 2.26 0.62 -4.22
C PRO A 109 3.66 0.11 -3.83
N HIS A 110 3.89 -1.19 -4.03
CA HIS A 110 5.14 -1.86 -3.67
C HIS A 110 5.79 -2.70 -4.77
N ALA A 111 5.30 -2.63 -6.01
CA ALA A 111 6.06 -3.15 -7.15
C ALA A 111 7.42 -2.44 -7.32
N GLY A 112 8.27 -2.96 -8.20
CA GLY A 112 9.56 -2.35 -8.52
C GLY A 112 9.42 -0.91 -9.02
N TYR A 113 10.38 -0.05 -8.65
CA TYR A 113 10.36 1.40 -8.91
C TYR A 113 10.24 1.76 -10.39
N MET A 114 10.69 0.87 -11.28
CA MET A 114 10.50 1.02 -12.72
C MET A 114 9.02 1.14 -13.10
N TYR A 115 8.13 0.41 -12.42
CA TYR A 115 6.69 0.36 -12.71
C TYR A 115 5.89 1.31 -11.82
N SER A 116 6.01 1.16 -10.50
CA SER A 116 5.13 1.83 -9.54
C SER A 116 5.76 3.02 -8.83
N GLY A 117 7.07 3.25 -9.04
CA GLY A 117 7.82 4.28 -8.30
C GLY A 117 7.30 5.70 -8.52
N LEU A 118 6.78 6.01 -9.72
CA LEU A 118 6.15 7.30 -9.99
C LEU A 118 4.86 7.43 -9.17
N THR A 119 3.99 6.43 -9.20
CA THR A 119 2.76 6.41 -8.40
C THR A 119 3.04 6.50 -6.91
N ALA A 120 4.03 5.77 -6.38
CA ALA A 120 4.45 5.91 -4.99
C ALA A 120 4.91 7.35 -4.67
N SER A 121 5.65 8.00 -5.58
CA SER A 121 6.17 9.35 -5.38
C SER A 121 5.08 10.41 -5.18
N TYR A 122 3.87 10.22 -5.74
CA TYR A 122 2.73 11.09 -5.48
C TYR A 122 2.30 11.07 -4.00
N ALA A 123 2.35 9.92 -3.34
CA ALA A 123 2.11 9.80 -1.89
C ALA A 123 3.28 10.29 -1.02
N TYR A 124 4.52 10.06 -1.46
CA TYR A 124 5.69 10.41 -0.67
C TYR A 124 6.09 11.89 -0.74
N LYS A 125 5.97 12.55 -1.90
CA LYS A 125 6.46 13.93 -2.07
C LYS A 125 5.84 14.94 -1.08
N PRO A 126 4.52 14.92 -0.78
CA PRO A 126 3.93 15.84 0.19
C PRO A 126 4.47 15.67 1.62
N LEU A 127 5.03 14.52 1.96
CA LEU A 127 5.59 14.26 3.29
C LEU A 127 6.81 15.15 3.61
N ALA A 128 7.47 15.74 2.60
CA ALA A 128 8.58 16.67 2.82
C ALA A 128 8.19 17.93 3.63
N GLU A 129 6.90 18.26 3.71
CA GLU A 129 6.39 19.42 4.45
C GLU A 129 6.28 19.19 5.96
N LYS A 130 6.37 17.93 6.42
CA LYS A 130 6.25 17.56 7.83
C LYS A 130 7.18 16.41 8.18
N LYS A 131 8.04 16.61 9.18
CA LYS A 131 8.91 15.53 9.67
C LYS A 131 8.18 14.65 10.66
N PHE A 132 7.91 13.40 10.28
CA PHE A 132 7.46 12.35 11.20
C PHE A 132 8.67 11.66 11.83
N THR A 133 8.59 11.40 13.13
CA THR A 133 9.66 10.69 13.86
C THR A 133 9.39 9.20 13.99
N LYS A 134 8.12 8.78 13.83
CA LYS A 134 7.67 7.40 13.87
C LYS A 134 6.92 7.05 12.59
N VAL A 135 7.30 5.95 11.95
CA VAL A 135 6.60 5.46 10.75
C VAL A 135 6.12 4.03 10.99
N ILE A 136 4.87 3.72 10.68
CA ILE A 136 4.33 2.37 10.72
C ILE A 136 4.09 1.94 9.28
N ILE A 137 4.77 0.90 8.82
CA ILE A 137 4.65 0.40 7.45
C ILE A 137 3.92 -0.94 7.49
N LEU A 138 2.75 -0.98 6.88
CA LEU A 138 1.85 -2.12 6.84
C LEU A 138 1.99 -2.82 5.50
N SER A 139 2.34 -4.11 5.48
CA SER A 139 2.51 -4.90 4.25
C SER A 139 1.76 -6.23 4.33
N PRO A 140 1.23 -6.74 3.22
CA PRO A 140 0.79 -8.13 3.17
C PRO A 140 2.03 -9.04 3.12
N SER A 141 1.85 -10.31 3.48
CA SER A 141 2.85 -11.34 3.24
C SER A 141 2.64 -12.00 1.88
N HIS A 142 3.63 -11.90 0.99
CA HIS A 142 3.64 -12.50 -0.35
C HIS A 142 4.40 -13.83 -0.38
N ARG A 143 5.35 -14.02 0.54
CA ARG A 143 6.29 -15.16 0.52
C ARG A 143 5.93 -16.26 1.50
N GLU A 144 5.25 -15.93 2.60
CA GLU A 144 5.00 -16.85 3.70
C GLU A 144 3.58 -16.67 4.24
N TYR A 145 2.81 -17.75 4.29
CA TYR A 145 1.53 -17.72 5.01
C TYR A 145 1.75 -17.97 6.50
N PHE A 146 1.12 -17.15 7.34
CA PHE A 146 1.02 -17.36 8.78
C PHE A 146 -0.27 -16.72 9.30
N GLY A 147 -0.84 -17.29 10.37
CA GLY A 147 -2.02 -16.72 11.01
C GLY A 147 -1.67 -15.43 11.78
N GLY A 148 -2.49 -14.39 11.60
CA GLY A 148 -2.35 -13.14 12.33
C GLY A 148 -1.37 -12.14 11.70
N ILE A 149 -0.75 -11.33 12.55
CA ILE A 149 0.04 -10.16 12.19
C ILE A 149 1.38 -10.19 12.92
N SER A 150 2.45 -10.05 12.15
CA SER A 150 3.84 -10.16 12.58
C SER A 150 4.48 -8.77 12.62
N ILE A 151 5.01 -8.37 13.77
CA ILE A 151 5.90 -7.22 13.90
C ILE A 151 7.34 -7.73 14.07
N TYR A 152 8.26 -7.21 13.27
CA TYR A 152 9.63 -7.73 13.23
C TYR A 152 10.34 -7.60 14.59
N ASP A 153 10.90 -8.71 15.08
CA ASP A 153 11.60 -8.79 16.36
C ASP A 153 13.12 -8.60 16.22
N GLY A 154 13.53 -7.45 15.66
CA GLY A 154 14.93 -7.09 15.47
C GLY A 154 15.26 -5.67 15.96
N ASP A 155 16.39 -5.12 15.55
CA ASP A 155 16.83 -3.76 15.94
C ASP A 155 16.69 -2.74 14.82
N ALA A 156 16.97 -3.13 13.57
CA ALA A 156 16.99 -2.22 12.44
C ALA A 156 16.84 -2.96 11.11
N TRP A 157 16.48 -2.22 10.05
CA TRP A 157 16.55 -2.69 8.66
C TRP A 157 17.61 -1.87 7.93
N GLU A 158 18.35 -2.53 7.03
CA GLU A 158 19.34 -1.90 6.16
C GLU A 158 18.79 -1.78 4.73
N THR A 159 19.07 -0.63 4.11
CA THR A 159 18.90 -0.38 2.68
C THR A 159 20.23 0.11 2.11
N PRO A 160 20.35 0.32 0.78
CA PRO A 160 21.53 0.99 0.22
C PRO A 160 21.77 2.39 0.80
N LEU A 161 20.75 3.08 1.32
CA LEU A 161 20.86 4.43 1.89
C LEU A 161 21.22 4.44 3.40
N GLY A 162 21.44 3.26 3.97
CA GLY A 162 21.83 3.09 5.37
C GLY A 162 20.78 2.36 6.18
N LYS A 163 20.97 2.40 7.51
CA LYS A 163 20.15 1.67 8.48
C LYS A 163 19.06 2.57 9.07
N VAL A 164 17.88 2.00 9.25
CA VAL A 164 16.73 2.63 9.93
C VAL A 164 16.37 1.78 11.15
N ASN A 165 16.30 2.41 12.32
CA ASN A 165 16.04 1.72 13.59
C ASN A 165 14.55 1.40 13.77
N LEU A 166 14.27 0.32 14.49
CA LEU A 166 12.89 -0.05 14.83
C LEU A 166 12.38 0.74 16.05
N ALA A 167 11.15 1.24 15.95
CA ALA A 167 10.45 1.91 17.06
C ALA A 167 9.89 0.87 18.05
N LYS A 168 10.77 0.23 18.84
CA LYS A 168 10.40 -0.92 19.69
C LYS A 168 9.30 -0.62 20.71
N ALA A 169 9.34 0.57 21.33
CA ALA A 169 8.30 0.98 22.28
C ALA A 169 6.93 1.15 21.62
N VAL A 170 6.89 1.57 20.34
CA VAL A 170 5.67 1.66 19.54
C VAL A 170 5.17 0.25 19.20
N ALA A 171 6.07 -0.64 18.76
CA ALA A 171 5.75 -2.03 18.49
C ALA A 171 5.13 -2.74 19.71
N ASP A 172 5.67 -2.55 20.90
CA ASP A 172 5.16 -3.16 22.14
C ASP A 172 3.73 -2.69 22.47
N LYS A 173 3.43 -1.41 22.28
CA LYS A 173 2.08 -0.85 22.45
C LYS A 173 1.10 -1.43 21.42
N MET A 174 1.51 -1.50 20.15
CA MET A 174 0.70 -2.08 19.08
C MET A 174 0.33 -3.54 19.39
N ILE A 175 1.31 -4.35 19.83
CA ILE A 175 1.07 -5.75 20.21
C ILE A 175 0.05 -5.85 21.33
N LYS A 176 0.17 -5.01 22.35
CA LYS A 176 -0.79 -4.99 23.47
C LYS A 176 -2.22 -4.66 23.02
N GLY A 177 -2.40 -3.63 22.17
CA GLY A 177 -3.72 -3.25 21.64
C GLY A 177 -4.30 -4.25 20.64
N GLY A 178 -3.42 -5.00 19.96
CA GLY A 178 -3.73 -5.94 18.90
C GLY A 178 -3.81 -7.41 19.32
N ALA A 179 -3.53 -7.74 20.58
CA ALA A 179 -3.48 -9.12 21.05
C ALA A 179 -4.84 -9.84 20.92
N PRO A 180 -4.85 -11.17 20.70
CA PRO A 180 -3.69 -12.04 20.47
C PRO A 180 -3.22 -12.10 19.00
N ALA A 181 -3.84 -11.34 18.09
CA ALA A 181 -3.56 -11.44 16.65
C ALA A 181 -2.21 -10.84 16.24
N LEU A 182 -1.73 -9.82 16.97
CA LEU A 182 -0.43 -9.20 16.75
C LEU A 182 0.64 -9.82 17.65
N MET A 183 1.78 -10.17 17.07
CA MET A 183 2.90 -10.79 17.79
C MET A 183 4.26 -10.32 17.27
N LYS A 184 5.28 -10.37 18.14
CA LYS A 184 6.68 -10.27 17.70
C LYS A 184 7.05 -11.56 16.98
N SER A 185 7.54 -11.44 15.75
CA SER A 185 7.93 -12.60 14.95
C SER A 185 8.86 -12.19 13.81
N LYS A 186 9.54 -13.18 13.22
CA LYS A 186 10.28 -13.03 11.96
C LYS A 186 9.48 -13.51 10.75
N ALA A 187 8.30 -14.10 10.98
CA ALA A 187 7.39 -14.57 9.94
C ALA A 187 7.02 -13.41 9.02
N GLY A 188 7.10 -13.63 7.71
CA GLY A 188 6.82 -12.61 6.70
C GLY A 188 7.82 -11.49 6.62
N HIS A 189 8.96 -11.52 7.32
CA HIS A 189 9.96 -10.44 7.27
C HIS A 189 11.22 -10.79 6.50
N ARG A 190 11.52 -12.07 6.20
CA ARG A 190 12.81 -12.45 5.59
C ARG A 190 12.95 -11.94 4.16
N ASP A 191 12.13 -12.46 3.25
CA ASP A 191 12.19 -12.18 1.81
C ASP A 191 11.02 -11.30 1.33
N GLU A 192 10.23 -10.79 2.28
CA GLU A 192 9.13 -9.88 1.99
C GLU A 192 9.65 -8.51 1.58
N HIS A 193 9.02 -7.93 0.56
CA HIS A 193 9.45 -6.71 -0.08
C HIS A 193 8.53 -5.53 0.23
N GLY A 194 7.26 -5.78 0.54
CA GLY A 194 6.24 -4.74 0.63
C GLY A 194 6.48 -3.72 1.75
N VAL A 195 7.28 -4.03 2.77
CA VAL A 195 7.78 -3.03 3.72
C VAL A 195 9.05 -2.35 3.22
N GLU A 196 9.98 -3.12 2.66
CA GLU A 196 11.34 -2.67 2.33
C GLU A 196 11.34 -1.57 1.27
N VAL A 197 10.51 -1.70 0.24
CA VAL A 197 10.48 -0.75 -0.90
C VAL A 197 10.04 0.66 -0.51
N HIS A 198 9.44 0.84 0.66
CA HIS A 198 9.02 2.15 1.18
C HIS A 198 10.14 2.88 1.93
N LEU A 199 11.12 2.16 2.46
CA LEU A 199 12.21 2.75 3.25
C LEU A 199 13.06 3.74 2.45
N PRO A 200 13.49 3.45 1.19
CA PRO A 200 14.30 4.42 0.45
C PRO A 200 13.60 5.75 0.18
N PHE A 201 12.29 5.76 -0.05
CA PHE A 201 11.52 7.00 -0.19
C PHE A 201 11.54 7.82 1.09
N LEU A 202 11.34 7.19 2.25
CA LEU A 202 11.42 7.86 3.55
C LEU A 202 12.82 8.36 3.85
N GLN A 203 13.85 7.56 3.54
CA GLN A 203 15.26 7.95 3.72
C GLN A 203 15.68 9.10 2.81
N HIS A 204 15.10 9.20 1.61
CA HIS A 204 15.32 10.34 0.73
C HIS A 204 14.78 11.64 1.33
N ILE A 205 13.64 11.58 2.03
CA ILE A 205 12.97 12.76 2.61
C ILE A 205 13.57 13.13 3.98
N TYR A 206 13.76 12.16 4.87
CA TYR A 206 14.11 12.38 6.28
C TYR A 206 15.55 11.99 6.63
N GLY A 207 16.31 11.44 5.69
CA GLY A 207 17.52 10.71 6.03
C GLY A 207 17.20 9.48 6.89
N ASN A 208 18.10 9.10 7.78
CA ASN A 208 17.88 7.99 8.72
C ASN A 208 17.36 8.46 10.10
N ASP A 209 16.82 9.69 10.17
CA ASP A 209 16.39 10.33 11.41
C ASP A 209 14.89 10.14 11.68
N PHE A 210 14.48 8.86 11.69
CA PHE A 210 13.17 8.38 12.10
C PHE A 210 13.30 6.91 12.56
N GLU A 211 12.36 6.47 13.38
CA GLU A 211 12.21 5.06 13.71
C GLU A 211 10.94 4.49 13.05
N PHE A 212 10.90 3.18 12.82
CA PHE A 212 9.73 2.58 12.18
C PHE A 212 9.30 1.23 12.75
N VAL A 213 8.05 0.87 12.49
CA VAL A 213 7.47 -0.44 12.83
C VAL A 213 7.11 -1.18 11.54
N PRO A 214 7.86 -2.23 11.16
CA PRO A 214 7.50 -3.12 10.06
C PRO A 214 6.39 -4.08 10.52
N VAL A 215 5.21 -3.97 9.92
CA VAL A 215 4.05 -4.82 10.21
C VAL A 215 3.72 -5.64 8.96
N VAL A 216 3.72 -6.97 9.09
CA VAL A 216 3.35 -7.89 8.01
C VAL A 216 2.13 -8.70 8.43
N MET A 217 1.07 -8.69 7.61
CA MET A 217 -0.16 -9.46 7.86
C MET A 217 -0.18 -10.69 6.95
N GLY A 218 -0.13 -11.87 7.56
CA GLY A 218 -0.14 -13.16 6.85
C GLY A 218 -1.55 -13.64 6.49
N ASP A 219 -2.54 -13.26 7.30
CA ASP A 219 -3.95 -13.53 7.06
C ASP A 219 -4.79 -12.24 7.19
N GLN A 220 -5.43 -11.83 6.10
CA GLN A 220 -6.17 -10.56 6.00
C GLN A 220 -7.66 -10.68 6.36
N THR A 221 -8.01 -11.59 7.26
CA THR A 221 -9.38 -11.69 7.81
C THR A 221 -9.85 -10.39 8.47
N VAL A 222 -11.17 -10.19 8.50
CA VAL A 222 -11.81 -9.06 9.20
C VAL A 222 -11.37 -8.98 10.67
N ILE A 223 -11.17 -10.13 11.32
CA ILE A 223 -10.71 -10.21 12.71
C ILE A 223 -9.31 -9.60 12.86
N ASN A 224 -8.38 -9.95 11.97
CA ASN A 224 -7.02 -9.41 11.99
C ASN A 224 -7.01 -7.92 11.60
N ALA A 225 -7.83 -7.50 10.63
CA ALA A 225 -7.98 -6.08 10.28
C ALA A 225 -8.50 -5.23 11.45
N GLU A 226 -9.49 -5.73 12.21
CA GLU A 226 -9.95 -5.05 13.43
C GLU A 226 -8.90 -5.07 14.56
N ALA A 227 -8.12 -6.14 14.69
CA ALA A 227 -7.02 -6.19 15.64
C ALA A 227 -5.93 -5.16 15.32
N LEU A 228 -5.56 -5.04 14.03
CA LEU A 228 -4.64 -4.00 13.58
C LEU A 228 -5.22 -2.60 13.79
N THR A 229 -6.52 -2.42 13.56
CA THR A 229 -7.21 -1.14 13.83
C THR A 229 -7.03 -0.71 15.29
N ARG A 230 -7.25 -1.61 16.25
CA ARG A 230 -7.03 -1.33 17.68
C ARG A 230 -5.57 -1.04 18.00
N ALA A 231 -4.66 -1.82 17.42
CA ALA A 231 -3.22 -1.63 17.62
C ALA A 231 -2.73 -0.26 17.14
N LEU A 232 -3.20 0.22 15.98
CA LEU A 232 -2.87 1.53 15.45
C LEU A 232 -3.37 2.66 16.36
N LEU A 233 -4.60 2.55 16.89
CA LEU A 233 -5.18 3.55 17.79
C LEU A 233 -4.37 3.78 19.08
N GLU A 234 -3.61 2.80 19.55
CA GLU A 234 -2.76 2.93 20.74
C GLU A 234 -1.53 3.83 20.53
N VAL A 235 -1.15 4.09 19.28
CA VAL A 235 0.15 4.69 18.93
C VAL A 235 0.06 5.86 17.98
N MET A 236 -1.06 6.06 17.30
CA MET A 236 -1.26 7.18 16.41
C MET A 236 -1.29 8.50 17.18
N ASP A 237 -0.45 9.43 16.73
CA ASP A 237 -0.39 10.82 17.17
C ASP A 237 0.16 11.69 16.03
N ASP A 238 0.32 12.99 16.27
CA ASP A 238 0.74 13.94 15.24
C ASP A 238 2.15 13.65 14.68
N ASP A 239 2.99 12.91 15.39
CA ASP A 239 4.35 12.57 14.95
C ASP A 239 4.44 11.19 14.28
N THR A 240 3.31 10.50 14.12
CA THR A 240 3.23 9.15 13.57
C THR A 240 2.65 9.16 12.16
N LEU A 241 3.42 8.63 11.20
CA LEU A 241 2.94 8.35 9.84
C LEU A 241 2.54 6.87 9.73
N VAL A 242 1.38 6.58 9.15
CA VAL A 242 1.01 5.21 8.77
C VAL A 242 1.05 5.06 7.24
N VAL A 243 1.78 4.06 6.77
CA VAL A 243 1.93 3.71 5.35
C VAL A 243 1.26 2.36 5.12
N ALA A 244 0.16 2.33 4.35
CA ALA A 244 -0.43 1.09 3.87
C ALA A 244 0.15 0.72 2.50
N SER A 245 0.88 -0.39 2.46
CA SER A 245 1.53 -0.93 1.27
C SER A 245 0.57 -1.82 0.49
N SER A 246 0.18 -1.41 -0.72
CA SER A 246 -0.69 -2.23 -1.58
C SER A 246 -0.55 -1.88 -3.05
N ASP A 247 -0.33 -2.91 -3.87
CA ASP A 247 -0.73 -2.94 -5.27
C ASP A 247 -2.23 -3.33 -5.36
N LEU A 248 -2.86 -3.08 -6.51
CA LEU A 248 -4.28 -3.35 -6.75
C LEU A 248 -4.49 -4.67 -7.50
N SER A 249 -5.19 -4.66 -8.63
CA SER A 249 -5.47 -5.86 -9.39
C SER A 249 -4.23 -6.47 -10.05
N HIS A 250 -4.23 -7.80 -10.22
CA HIS A 250 -3.07 -8.55 -10.75
C HIS A 250 -3.43 -9.41 -11.96
N PHE A 251 -2.68 -9.22 -13.05
CA PHE A 251 -2.66 -10.07 -14.24
C PHE A 251 -3.94 -10.06 -15.10
N TYR A 252 -4.74 -9.00 -14.98
CA TYR A 252 -5.88 -8.74 -15.86
C TYR A 252 -5.47 -7.92 -17.09
N THR A 253 -6.33 -7.89 -18.12
CA THR A 253 -6.21 -6.88 -19.17
C THR A 253 -6.35 -5.48 -18.56
N LYS A 254 -5.77 -4.47 -19.20
CA LYS A 254 -5.83 -3.07 -18.73
C LYS A 254 -7.26 -2.61 -18.42
N ASP A 255 -8.22 -2.98 -19.26
CA ASP A 255 -9.62 -2.58 -19.10
C ASP A 255 -10.26 -3.22 -17.86
N ALA A 256 -10.11 -4.53 -17.68
CA ALA A 256 -10.64 -5.25 -16.53
C ALA A 256 -9.95 -4.80 -15.22
N ALA A 257 -8.63 -4.61 -15.25
CA ALA A 257 -7.89 -4.02 -14.12
C ALA A 257 -8.45 -2.64 -13.76
N ASN A 258 -8.69 -1.78 -14.76
CA ASN A 258 -9.22 -0.45 -14.54
C ASN A 258 -10.64 -0.43 -13.94
N GLU A 259 -11.48 -1.41 -14.26
CA GLU A 259 -12.80 -1.59 -13.63
C GLU A 259 -12.68 -1.92 -12.14
N LEU A 260 -11.91 -2.96 -11.81
CA LEU A 260 -11.66 -3.40 -10.44
C LEU A 260 -11.02 -2.27 -9.60
N ASP A 261 -9.93 -1.70 -10.11
CA ASP A 261 -9.15 -0.67 -9.42
C ASP A 261 -9.96 0.61 -9.20
N SER A 262 -10.91 0.92 -10.10
CA SER A 262 -11.81 2.06 -9.94
C SER A 262 -12.76 1.90 -8.77
N VAL A 263 -13.18 0.67 -8.44
CA VAL A 263 -14.00 0.38 -7.26
C VAL A 263 -13.18 0.60 -5.98
N PHE A 264 -11.96 0.07 -5.92
CA PHE A 264 -11.03 0.31 -4.80
C PHE A 264 -10.81 1.81 -4.57
N ALA A 265 -10.41 2.52 -5.62
CA ALA A 265 -10.10 3.94 -5.57
C ALA A 265 -11.30 4.77 -5.07
N ARG A 266 -12.50 4.45 -5.54
CA ARG A 266 -13.73 5.13 -5.13
C ARG A 266 -14.00 4.97 -3.64
N ARG A 267 -13.84 3.76 -3.08
CA ARG A 267 -14.03 3.52 -1.64
C ARG A 267 -13.00 4.23 -0.78
N VAL A 268 -11.75 4.28 -1.25
CA VAL A 268 -10.68 5.05 -0.59
C VAL A 268 -11.03 6.53 -0.56
N VAL A 269 -11.42 7.13 -1.69
CA VAL A 269 -11.79 8.56 -1.77
C VAL A 269 -13.02 8.88 -0.94
N GLN A 270 -14.02 8.00 -0.94
CA GLN A 270 -15.24 8.14 -0.11
C GLN A 270 -14.98 7.89 1.37
N TYR A 271 -13.77 7.46 1.74
CA TYR A 271 -13.39 7.10 3.10
C TYR A 271 -14.34 6.05 3.73
N ASP A 272 -14.71 5.06 2.92
CA ASP A 272 -15.71 4.03 3.20
C ASP A 272 -15.04 2.65 3.33
N ALA A 273 -14.54 2.36 4.53
CA ALA A 273 -13.83 1.12 4.82
C ALA A 273 -14.78 -0.09 4.84
N GLU A 274 -16.01 0.10 5.30
CA GLU A 274 -17.06 -0.92 5.34
C GLU A 274 -17.51 -1.30 3.93
N GLY A 275 -17.74 -0.31 3.07
CA GLY A 275 -18.03 -0.54 1.65
C GLY A 275 -16.88 -1.23 0.92
N LEU A 276 -15.63 -0.85 1.19
CA LEU A 276 -14.46 -1.53 0.64
C LEU A 276 -14.42 -3.00 1.07
N GLN A 277 -14.62 -3.28 2.35
CA GLN A 277 -14.66 -4.65 2.88
C GLN A 277 -15.75 -5.49 2.22
N ASN A 278 -16.94 -4.91 2.00
CA ASN A 278 -18.05 -5.61 1.34
C ASN A 278 -17.74 -5.89 -0.14
N ASP A 279 -17.21 -4.90 -0.87
CA ASP A 279 -16.87 -5.06 -2.29
C ASP A 279 -15.75 -6.11 -2.50
N LEU A 280 -14.77 -6.19 -1.59
CA LEU A 280 -13.76 -7.25 -1.59
C LEU A 280 -14.38 -8.63 -1.33
N ALA A 281 -15.30 -8.74 -0.36
CA ALA A 281 -15.92 -10.00 0.01
C ALA A 281 -16.75 -10.63 -1.13
N VAL A 282 -17.28 -9.79 -2.04
CA VAL A 282 -18.04 -10.25 -3.22
C VAL A 282 -17.24 -10.17 -4.52
N GLY A 283 -15.93 -9.90 -4.47
CA GLY A 283 -15.05 -9.90 -5.64
C GLY A 283 -15.26 -8.75 -6.63
N LYS A 284 -15.81 -7.62 -6.19
CA LYS A 284 -15.96 -6.41 -7.03
C LYS A 284 -14.68 -5.59 -7.19
N THR A 285 -13.68 -5.88 -6.36
CA THR A 285 -12.37 -5.25 -6.36
C THR A 285 -11.38 -6.20 -5.72
N GLU A 286 -10.09 -5.96 -5.94
CA GLU A 286 -9.00 -6.68 -5.29
C GLU A 286 -7.82 -5.73 -5.02
N ALA A 287 -7.04 -6.05 -4.00
CA ALA A 287 -5.76 -5.40 -3.71
C ALA A 287 -4.96 -6.32 -2.79
N CYS A 288 -3.65 -6.46 -3.01
CA CYS A 288 -2.84 -7.38 -2.22
C CYS A 288 -2.75 -6.98 -0.75
N GLY A 289 -2.88 -5.69 -0.41
CA GLY A 289 -2.86 -5.15 0.96
C GLY A 289 -4.22 -4.67 1.47
N ALA A 290 -5.33 -5.17 0.93
CA ALA A 290 -6.66 -4.65 1.20
C ALA A 290 -7.06 -4.61 2.69
N GLY A 291 -6.73 -5.65 3.46
CA GLY A 291 -7.02 -5.71 4.90
C GLY A 291 -6.25 -4.66 5.72
N LEU A 292 -5.04 -4.31 5.26
CA LEU A 292 -4.19 -3.28 5.87
C LEU A 292 -4.75 -1.88 5.60
N VAL A 293 -5.19 -1.65 4.37
CA VAL A 293 -5.85 -0.39 3.98
C VAL A 293 -7.14 -0.20 4.78
N ILE A 294 -7.98 -1.24 4.90
CA ILE A 294 -9.19 -1.20 5.73
C ILE A 294 -8.86 -0.87 7.19
N ALA A 295 -7.86 -1.54 7.77
CA ALA A 295 -7.47 -1.30 9.16
C ALA A 295 -6.96 0.14 9.37
N MET A 296 -6.14 0.63 8.45
CA MET A 296 -5.63 2.01 8.49
C MET A 296 -6.77 3.02 8.37
N MET A 297 -7.69 2.84 7.41
CA MET A 297 -8.84 3.73 7.23
C MET A 297 -9.71 3.78 8.49
N LYS A 298 -10.04 2.62 9.08
CA LYS A 298 -10.82 2.55 10.31
C LYS A 298 -10.12 3.23 11.48
N ALA A 299 -8.82 3.00 11.65
CA ALA A 299 -8.04 3.60 12.74
C ALA A 299 -7.98 5.12 12.62
N MET A 300 -7.63 5.64 11.43
CA MET A 300 -7.56 7.07 11.17
C MET A 300 -8.91 7.77 11.36
N LYS A 301 -10.01 7.18 10.87
CA LYS A 301 -11.35 7.73 11.04
C LYS A 301 -11.73 7.83 12.53
N ARG A 302 -11.43 6.78 13.31
CA ARG A 302 -11.63 6.76 14.78
C ARG A 302 -10.69 7.74 15.52
N ALA A 303 -9.48 7.96 15.01
CA ALA A 303 -8.50 8.90 15.58
C ALA A 303 -8.76 10.37 15.27
N GLY A 304 -9.76 10.68 14.43
CA GLY A 304 -10.12 12.06 14.13
C GLY A 304 -9.84 12.51 12.70
N VAL A 305 -9.19 11.70 11.88
CA VAL A 305 -8.94 12.00 10.46
C VAL A 305 -10.25 12.04 9.69
N ARG A 306 -10.43 13.05 8.84
CA ARG A 306 -11.72 13.27 8.13
C ARG A 306 -11.62 13.19 6.63
N ASN A 307 -10.45 13.43 6.06
CA ASN A 307 -10.31 13.54 4.61
C ASN A 307 -9.43 12.41 4.04
N SER A 308 -9.78 12.01 2.82
CA SER A 308 -9.02 11.06 1.99
C SER A 308 -8.99 11.60 0.57
N LYS A 309 -7.84 11.52 -0.10
CA LYS A 309 -7.66 11.99 -1.48
C LYS A 309 -6.88 10.98 -2.30
N LEU A 310 -7.39 10.65 -3.49
CA LEU A 310 -6.61 9.95 -4.50
C LEU A 310 -5.60 10.92 -5.11
N LEU A 311 -4.33 10.53 -5.12
CA LEU A 311 -3.22 11.35 -5.61
C LEU A 311 -2.80 10.94 -7.02
N HIS A 312 -2.75 9.64 -7.30
CA HIS A 312 -2.41 9.09 -8.60
C HIS A 312 -2.87 7.64 -8.74
N ARG A 313 -3.23 7.21 -9.96
CA ARG A 313 -3.49 5.81 -10.30
C ARG A 313 -2.88 5.47 -11.65
N SER A 314 -2.23 4.32 -11.75
CA SER A 314 -1.62 3.83 -12.99
C SER A 314 -1.62 2.29 -13.01
N ASP A 315 -1.06 1.71 -14.06
CA ASP A 315 -0.79 0.27 -14.13
C ASP A 315 0.56 -0.02 -14.79
N SER A 316 1.04 -1.26 -14.67
CA SER A 316 2.33 -1.67 -15.27
C SER A 316 2.39 -1.46 -16.78
N GLY A 317 1.24 -1.52 -17.47
CA GLY A 317 1.14 -1.30 -18.91
C GLY A 317 1.48 0.13 -19.33
N ASP A 318 1.29 1.11 -18.45
CA ASP A 318 1.69 2.51 -18.69
C ASP A 318 3.21 2.66 -18.89
N VAL A 319 3.99 1.70 -18.38
CA VAL A 319 5.45 1.65 -18.55
C VAL A 319 5.88 0.63 -19.60
N SER A 320 5.31 -0.58 -19.58
CA SER A 320 5.74 -1.67 -20.48
C SER A 320 5.18 -1.57 -21.89
N GLY A 321 4.05 -0.88 -22.09
CA GLY A 321 3.27 -0.91 -23.33
C GLY A 321 2.49 -2.22 -23.55
N ASP A 322 2.60 -3.19 -22.63
CA ASP A 322 1.80 -4.42 -22.65
C ASP A 322 0.53 -4.24 -21.81
N TYR A 323 -0.62 -4.29 -22.47
CA TYR A 323 -1.94 -4.10 -21.86
C TYR A 323 -2.72 -5.41 -21.68
N SER A 324 -2.13 -6.55 -22.02
CA SER A 324 -2.77 -7.87 -21.95
C SER A 324 -2.79 -8.46 -20.55
N SER A 325 -1.82 -8.10 -19.71
CA SER A 325 -1.71 -8.54 -18.33
C SER A 325 -0.98 -7.48 -17.49
N VAL A 326 -1.71 -6.75 -16.67
CA VAL A 326 -1.19 -5.61 -15.91
C VAL A 326 -1.31 -5.80 -14.40
N VAL A 327 -0.52 -5.05 -13.65
CA VAL A 327 -0.71 -4.84 -12.20
C VAL A 327 -1.11 -3.39 -11.96
N GLY A 328 -2.19 -3.18 -11.21
CA GLY A 328 -2.72 -1.87 -10.87
C GLY A 328 -1.99 -1.20 -9.71
N TYR A 329 -1.83 0.12 -9.76
CA TYR A 329 -1.15 0.92 -8.73
C TYR A 329 -1.97 2.14 -8.34
N LEU A 330 -2.00 2.45 -7.05
CA LEU A 330 -2.70 3.62 -6.51
C LEU A 330 -1.87 4.29 -5.42
N SER A 331 -1.95 5.61 -5.37
CA SER A 331 -1.48 6.42 -4.24
C SER A 331 -2.60 7.30 -3.71
N ALA A 332 -2.70 7.38 -2.38
CA ALA A 332 -3.69 8.20 -1.69
C ALA A 332 -3.14 8.77 -0.38
N SER A 333 -3.75 9.85 0.10
CA SER A 333 -3.40 10.49 1.38
C SER A 333 -4.62 10.65 2.28
N PHE A 334 -4.38 10.57 3.59
CA PHE A 334 -5.36 10.79 4.65
C PHE A 334 -4.90 11.94 5.54
N TYR A 335 -5.78 12.93 5.72
CA TYR A 335 -5.43 14.20 6.36
C TYR A 335 -6.63 14.83 7.07
N ASN A 336 -6.34 15.79 7.94
CA ASN A 336 -7.31 16.73 8.50
C ASN A 336 -7.19 18.07 7.84
#